data_AF-A0A972ZQ08-F1
#
_entry.id   AF-A0A972ZQ08-F1
#
_cell.length_a   1.000
_cell.length_b   1.000
_cell.length_c   1.000
_cell.angle_alpha   90.00
_cell.angle_beta   90.00
_cell.angle_gamma   90.00
#
_symmetry.space_group_name_H-M   'P 1'
#
loop_
_entity.id
_entity.type
_entity.pdbx_description
1 polymer ?
#
loop_
_entity_poly.entity_id
_entity_poly.type
_entity_poly.pdbx_seq_one_letter_code
_entity_poly.pdbx_strand_id
1 'polypeptide(L)'
;MKRYSLPDLLKGFAVFLIVPVHILELFIDYPGRESLFGKTLLFLGGPVAVPIFMIVMGYFIAKSKKSFIKNILRGVKIFAIGLLLNIGLNFNLLLKIKYAGWQFNPLEYIFGVDILYLAGLSVIFIALLKVLKKGQAWVALIFIFLVLGLTGFMNEILMVTERNYILPFIAGTYSWAYFPLFPWLAYPLIGFVFFHWEEKIMLFFTKQKIVSGIILAGIGVLVISFYKWGISTTINLPAYYHHTFWFSFWVIGIVVLWVVLLRFLLKKIPNTYIGDFLRWLGKNITLFYVIQWLIIGNIATTLYQTQSINSYWYWFGGIFMVTVLLTWLLEKTNVKIAR
;
A
#
# COMPACT_ATOMS: atom_id res chain seq x y z
N MET A 1 14.94 -20.98 -5.62
CA MET A 1 15.01 -20.16 -4.39
C MET A 1 13.94 -20.63 -3.43
N LYS A 2 14.31 -21.01 -2.20
CA LYS A 2 13.35 -21.34 -1.13
C LYS A 2 12.56 -20.07 -0.80
N ARG A 3 11.24 -20.15 -0.88
CA ARG A 3 10.33 -19.01 -0.70
C ARG A 3 10.27 -18.62 0.78
N TYR A 4 10.30 -17.32 1.08
CA TYR A 4 10.30 -16.82 2.46
C TYR A 4 8.87 -16.75 3.00
N SER A 5 8.58 -17.50 4.06
CA SER A 5 7.22 -17.55 4.64
C SER A 5 6.79 -16.21 5.22
N LEU A 6 7.68 -15.52 5.94
CA LEU A 6 7.34 -14.28 6.65
C LEU A 6 6.86 -13.15 5.73
N PRO A 7 7.57 -12.77 4.64
CA PRO A 7 7.09 -11.71 3.76
C PRO A 7 5.79 -12.05 3.03
N ASP A 8 5.55 -13.31 2.68
CA ASP A 8 4.26 -13.70 2.10
C ASP A 8 3.13 -13.66 3.14
N LEU A 9 3.40 -14.03 4.38
CA LEU A 9 2.44 -13.87 5.49
C LEU A 9 2.12 -12.39 5.75
N LEU A 10 3.15 -11.52 5.80
CA LEU A 10 2.98 -10.07 5.97
C LEU A 10 2.07 -9.49 4.87
N LYS A 11 2.34 -9.84 3.61
CA LYS A 11 1.51 -9.42 2.47
C LYS A 11 0.10 -10.00 2.57
N GLY A 12 -0.04 -11.28 2.91
CA GLY A 12 -1.35 -11.92 3.06
C GLY A 12 -2.22 -11.26 4.13
N PHE A 13 -1.63 -10.92 5.27
CA PHE A 13 -2.29 -10.12 6.30
C PHE A 13 -2.69 -8.74 5.79
N ALA A 14 -1.80 -8.04 5.08
CA ALA A 14 -2.12 -6.73 4.52
C ALA A 14 -3.31 -6.79 3.53
N VAL A 15 -3.39 -7.83 2.67
CA VAL A 15 -4.55 -8.03 1.79
C VAL A 15 -5.82 -8.23 2.58
N PHE A 16 -5.78 -9.07 3.61
CA PHE A 16 -6.96 -9.32 4.44
C PHE A 16 -7.49 -8.04 5.12
N LEU A 17 -6.60 -7.09 5.44
CA LEU A 17 -6.96 -5.82 6.07
C LEU A 17 -7.38 -4.72 5.07
N ILE A 18 -6.93 -4.77 3.81
CA ILE A 18 -7.23 -3.72 2.83
C ILE A 18 -8.59 -3.88 2.15
N VAL A 19 -9.06 -5.12 1.95
CA VAL A 19 -10.40 -5.37 1.37
C VAL A 19 -11.52 -4.71 2.18
N PRO A 20 -11.53 -4.84 3.53
CA PRO A 20 -12.41 -4.09 4.41
C PRO A 20 -12.49 -2.59 4.11
N VAL A 21 -11.34 -1.96 3.91
CA VAL A 21 -11.23 -0.51 3.70
C VAL A 21 -11.85 -0.10 2.37
N HIS A 22 -11.57 -0.82 1.27
CA HIS A 22 -12.16 -0.48 -0.02
C HIS A 22 -13.70 -0.56 -0.01
N ILE A 23 -14.27 -1.54 0.70
CA ILE A 23 -15.73 -1.67 0.86
C ILE A 23 -16.28 -0.55 1.73
N LEU A 24 -15.60 -0.24 2.83
CA LEU A 24 -15.98 0.87 3.71
C LEU A 24 -15.96 2.21 2.97
N GLU A 25 -14.91 2.51 2.21
CA GLU A 25 -14.76 3.79 1.51
C GLU A 25 -15.76 3.97 0.37
N LEU A 26 -16.06 2.89 -0.36
CA LEU A 26 -16.83 2.98 -1.58
C LEU A 26 -18.29 2.59 -1.43
N PHE A 27 -18.65 1.70 -0.51
CA PHE A 27 -20.04 1.23 -0.42
C PHE A 27 -20.73 1.80 0.80
N ILE A 28 -20.05 1.84 1.95
CA ILE A 28 -20.68 2.19 3.22
C ILE A 28 -20.92 3.70 3.31
N ASP A 29 -22.09 4.05 3.82
CA ASP A 29 -22.50 5.42 4.06
C ASP A 29 -21.60 6.16 5.06
N TYR A 30 -21.68 7.49 5.04
CA TYR A 30 -20.87 8.33 5.91
C TYR A 30 -21.04 8.02 7.41
N PRO A 31 -22.27 7.83 7.96
CA PRO A 31 -22.44 7.43 9.35
C PRO A 31 -21.77 6.10 9.70
N GLY A 32 -21.86 5.10 8.82
CA GLY A 32 -21.21 3.81 8.99
C GLY A 32 -19.68 3.93 8.97
N ARG A 33 -19.13 4.72 8.05
CA ARG A 33 -17.70 5.03 7.98
C ARG A 33 -17.19 5.74 9.23
N GLU A 34 -17.96 6.70 9.75
CA GLU A 34 -17.61 7.50 10.93
C GLU A 34 -17.84 6.77 12.27
N SER A 35 -18.49 5.61 12.25
CA SER A 35 -18.65 4.75 13.42
C SER A 35 -17.31 4.27 13.98
N LEU A 36 -17.30 3.81 15.23
CA LEU A 36 -16.11 3.20 15.85
C LEU A 36 -15.59 2.01 15.01
N PHE A 37 -16.50 1.22 14.46
CA PHE A 37 -16.16 0.09 13.61
C PHE A 37 -15.48 0.56 12.31
N GLY A 38 -16.05 1.53 11.61
CA GLY A 38 -15.46 2.09 10.38
C GLY A 38 -14.07 2.70 10.62
N LYS A 39 -13.92 3.51 11.67
CA LYS A 39 -12.63 4.09 12.09
C LYS A 39 -11.58 3.02 12.43
N THR A 40 -12.00 1.93 13.06
CA THR A 40 -11.11 0.79 13.36
C THR A 40 -10.62 0.12 12.08
N LEU A 41 -11.51 -0.11 11.10
CA LEU A 41 -11.12 -0.68 9.81
C LEU A 41 -10.16 0.23 9.05
N LEU A 42 -10.42 1.54 8.99
CA LEU A 42 -9.51 2.51 8.37
C LEU A 42 -8.12 2.48 9.02
N PHE A 43 -8.05 2.38 10.35
CA PHE A 43 -6.78 2.27 11.06
C PHE A 43 -6.03 0.96 10.73
N LEU A 44 -6.73 -0.17 10.71
CA LEU A 44 -6.13 -1.47 10.42
C LEU A 44 -5.69 -1.61 8.95
N GLY A 45 -6.46 -1.08 8.00
CA GLY A 45 -6.11 -1.13 6.58
C GLY A 45 -5.14 -0.01 6.15
N GLY A 46 -5.05 1.09 6.88
CA GLY A 46 -4.15 2.20 6.56
C GLY A 46 -2.70 1.95 7.04
N PRO A 47 -2.27 2.53 8.19
CA PRO A 47 -0.91 2.42 8.72
C PRO A 47 -0.36 1.00 8.87
N VAL A 48 -1.24 0.02 9.14
CA VAL A 48 -0.84 -1.36 9.45
C VAL A 48 -0.73 -2.23 8.20
N ALA A 49 -1.37 -1.89 7.07
CA ALA A 49 -1.34 -2.73 5.87
C ALA A 49 -0.51 -2.11 4.72
N VAL A 50 -0.86 -0.90 4.27
CA VAL A 50 -0.29 -0.32 3.05
C VAL A 50 1.23 -0.07 3.15
N PRO A 51 1.75 0.59 4.21
CA PRO A 51 3.19 0.81 4.35
C PRO A 51 4.02 -0.48 4.35
N ILE A 52 3.49 -1.55 4.95
CA ILE A 52 4.16 -2.86 5.00
C ILE A 52 4.29 -3.45 3.61
N PHE A 53 3.22 -3.39 2.82
CA PHE A 53 3.24 -3.87 1.45
C PHE A 53 4.35 -3.17 0.64
N MET A 54 4.45 -1.84 0.77
CA MET A 54 5.46 -1.04 0.07
C MET A 54 6.89 -1.32 0.57
N ILE A 55 7.09 -1.46 1.88
CA ILE A 55 8.39 -1.84 2.46
C ILE A 55 8.82 -3.23 1.99
N VAL A 56 7.92 -4.22 2.04
CA VAL A 56 8.21 -5.58 1.57
C VAL A 56 8.55 -5.59 0.08
N MET A 57 7.85 -4.79 -0.73
CA MET A 57 8.16 -4.61 -2.15
C MET A 57 9.58 -4.08 -2.34
N GLY A 58 9.95 -3.00 -1.64
CA GLY A 58 11.29 -2.42 -1.68
C GLY A 58 12.40 -3.40 -1.32
N TYR A 59 12.20 -4.17 -0.26
CA TYR A 59 13.11 -5.23 0.19
C TYR A 59 13.37 -6.27 -0.93
N PHE A 60 12.31 -6.74 -1.61
CA PHE A 60 12.47 -7.72 -2.68
C PHE A 60 13.06 -7.16 -3.97
N ILE A 61 12.86 -5.87 -4.26
CA ILE A 61 13.53 -5.21 -5.40
C ILE A 61 15.04 -5.11 -5.11
N ALA A 62 15.42 -4.75 -3.88
CA ALA A 62 16.82 -4.73 -3.45
C ALA A 62 17.47 -6.11 -3.63
N LYS A 63 16.81 -7.15 -3.11
CA LYS A 63 17.23 -8.55 -3.19
C LYS A 63 17.32 -9.13 -4.59
N SER A 64 16.50 -8.64 -5.52
CA SER A 64 16.45 -9.13 -6.89
C SER A 64 17.80 -8.97 -7.59
N LYS A 65 18.27 -10.05 -8.24
CA LYS A 65 19.47 -10.02 -9.10
C LYS A 65 19.17 -9.63 -10.56
N LYS A 66 17.93 -9.21 -10.87
CA LYS A 66 17.55 -8.76 -12.22
C LYS A 66 18.39 -7.53 -12.61
N SER A 67 18.80 -7.47 -13.88
CA SER A 67 19.56 -6.34 -14.43
C SER A 67 18.77 -5.03 -14.39
N PHE A 68 19.48 -3.91 -14.53
CA PHE A 68 18.90 -2.56 -14.60
C PHE A 68 17.73 -2.49 -15.59
N ILE A 69 17.96 -2.85 -16.85
CA ILE A 69 16.94 -2.82 -17.92
C ILE A 69 15.73 -3.70 -17.57
N LYS A 70 15.95 -4.90 -17.02
CA LYS A 70 14.84 -5.78 -16.61
C LYS A 70 13.99 -5.18 -15.49
N ASN A 71 14.59 -4.40 -14.58
CA ASN A 71 13.82 -3.70 -13.54
C ASN A 71 13.10 -2.48 -14.11
N ILE A 72 13.72 -1.69 -15.01
CA ILE A 72 13.04 -0.59 -15.70
C ILE A 72 11.81 -1.08 -16.45
N LEU A 73 11.96 -2.11 -17.29
CA LEU A 73 10.84 -2.71 -18.03
C LEU A 73 9.76 -3.27 -17.09
N ARG A 74 10.16 -3.87 -15.95
CA ARG A 74 9.21 -4.32 -14.93
C ARG A 74 8.42 -3.15 -14.33
N GLY A 75 9.08 -2.04 -14.00
CA GLY A 75 8.43 -0.85 -13.46
C GLY A 75 7.46 -0.22 -14.45
N VAL A 76 7.87 -0.06 -15.71
CA VAL A 76 6.99 0.41 -16.80
C VAL A 76 5.80 -0.52 -16.98
N LYS A 77 6.01 -1.84 -16.97
CA LYS A 77 4.92 -2.82 -17.06
C LYS A 77 3.92 -2.69 -15.89
N ILE A 78 4.42 -2.51 -14.66
CA ILE A 78 3.55 -2.34 -13.48
C ILE A 78 2.76 -1.04 -13.59
N PHE A 79 3.40 0.05 -14.01
CA PHE A 79 2.74 1.34 -14.26
C PHE A 79 1.64 1.22 -15.31
N ALA A 80 1.92 0.56 -16.45
CA ALA A 80 0.94 0.32 -17.49
C ALA A 80 -0.23 -0.57 -17.03
N ILE A 81 0.02 -1.55 -16.14
CA ILE A 81 -1.05 -2.34 -15.52
C ILE A 81 -1.90 -1.45 -14.60
N GLY A 82 -1.32 -0.48 -13.89
CA GLY A 82 -2.07 0.52 -13.13
C GLY A 82 -3.05 1.30 -14.01
N LEU A 83 -2.60 1.75 -15.19
CA LEU A 83 -3.45 2.41 -16.17
C LEU A 83 -4.61 1.54 -16.64
N LEU A 84 -4.32 0.29 -17.03
CA LEU A 84 -5.36 -0.65 -17.47
C LEU A 84 -6.33 -1.00 -16.34
N LEU A 85 -5.82 -1.13 -15.11
CA LEU A 85 -6.64 -1.38 -13.94
C LEU A 85 -7.60 -0.21 -13.68
N ASN A 86 -7.13 1.04 -13.75
CA ASN A 86 -7.98 2.20 -13.56
C ASN A 86 -9.07 2.33 -14.62
N ILE A 87 -8.75 2.05 -15.88
CA ILE A 87 -9.76 1.97 -16.95
C ILE A 87 -10.78 0.88 -16.63
N GLY A 88 -10.31 -0.30 -16.22
CA GLY A 88 -11.17 -1.45 -15.93
C GLY A 88 -12.07 -1.26 -14.70
N LEU A 89 -11.55 -0.75 -13.59
CA LEU A 89 -12.32 -0.57 -12.36
C LEU A 89 -13.33 0.57 -12.48
N ASN A 90 -13.04 1.58 -13.31
CA ASN A 90 -13.96 2.68 -13.59
C ASN A 90 -14.79 2.47 -14.86
N PHE A 91 -14.80 1.26 -15.44
CA PHE A 91 -15.43 1.05 -16.75
C PHE A 91 -16.90 1.47 -16.78
N ASN A 92 -17.70 1.05 -15.80
CA ASN A 92 -19.09 1.47 -15.66
C ASN A 92 -19.24 2.99 -15.50
N LEU A 93 -18.38 3.63 -14.70
CA LEU A 93 -18.39 5.08 -14.52
C LEU A 93 -18.08 5.80 -15.83
N LEU A 94 -17.08 5.35 -16.58
CA LEU A 94 -16.70 5.92 -17.88
C LEU A 94 -17.85 5.80 -18.90
N LEU A 95 -18.60 4.69 -18.87
CA LEU A 95 -19.83 4.55 -19.67
C LEU A 95 -20.91 5.55 -19.25
N LYS A 96 -21.09 5.79 -17.95
CA LYS A 96 -22.07 6.78 -17.44
C LYS A 96 -21.68 8.21 -17.81
N ILE A 97 -20.40 8.55 -17.75
CA ILE A 97 -19.89 9.85 -18.23
C ILE A 97 -20.21 10.02 -19.73
N LYS A 98 -19.87 9.01 -20.55
CA LYS A 98 -20.02 9.10 -22.00
C LYS A 98 -21.47 9.09 -22.50
N TYR A 99 -22.29 8.21 -21.95
CA TYR A 99 -23.62 7.91 -22.51
C TYR A 99 -24.78 8.36 -21.63
N ALA A 100 -24.56 8.60 -20.34
CA ALA A 100 -25.60 9.07 -19.41
C ALA A 100 -25.41 10.53 -18.95
N GLY A 101 -24.43 11.24 -19.52
CA GLY A 101 -24.20 12.67 -19.29
C GLY A 101 -23.69 13.02 -17.89
N TRP A 102 -23.09 12.07 -17.16
CA TRP A 102 -22.52 12.36 -15.84
C TRP A 102 -21.36 13.36 -15.96
N GLN A 103 -21.40 14.44 -15.18
CA GLN A 103 -20.49 15.59 -15.28
C GLN A 103 -19.18 15.37 -14.50
N PHE A 104 -18.54 14.21 -14.70
CA PHE A 104 -17.24 13.89 -14.11
C PHE A 104 -16.14 13.92 -15.17
N ASN A 105 -14.90 14.23 -14.76
CA ASN A 105 -13.74 14.24 -15.64
C ASN A 105 -13.20 12.81 -15.81
N PRO A 106 -13.34 12.16 -16.98
CA PRO A 106 -12.95 10.76 -17.15
C PRO A 106 -11.45 10.53 -16.94
N LEU A 107 -10.62 11.53 -17.23
CA LEU A 107 -9.17 11.41 -17.11
C LEU A 107 -8.69 11.38 -15.65
N GLU A 108 -9.43 11.97 -14.70
CA GLU A 108 -9.09 11.89 -13.27
C GLU A 108 -9.26 10.45 -12.75
N TYR A 109 -10.19 9.68 -13.31
CA TYR A 109 -10.40 8.27 -12.95
C TYR A 109 -9.42 7.34 -13.68
N ILE A 110 -9.05 7.68 -14.93
CA ILE A 110 -8.04 6.92 -15.69
C ILE A 110 -6.65 7.13 -15.08
N PHE A 111 -6.29 8.37 -14.77
CA PHE A 111 -4.99 8.73 -14.19
C PHE A 111 -4.96 8.72 -12.66
N GLY A 112 -6.10 8.43 -11.99
CA GLY A 112 -6.22 8.23 -10.54
C GLY A 112 -4.99 7.59 -9.92
N VAL A 113 -4.22 8.29 -9.10
CA VAL A 113 -2.87 7.84 -8.71
C VAL A 113 -2.97 6.73 -7.66
N ASP A 114 -3.16 5.51 -8.16
CA ASP A 114 -3.27 4.27 -7.42
C ASP A 114 -1.89 3.67 -7.03
N ILE A 115 -1.89 2.72 -6.09
CA ILE A 115 -0.70 2.05 -5.58
C ILE A 115 0.12 1.34 -6.67
N LEU A 116 -0.50 0.88 -7.77
CA LEU A 116 0.26 0.27 -8.87
C LEU A 116 1.12 1.30 -9.62
N TYR A 117 0.67 2.53 -9.78
CA TYR A 117 1.50 3.59 -10.36
C TYR A 117 2.71 3.87 -9.48
N LEU A 118 2.48 4.05 -8.18
CA LEU A 118 3.56 4.20 -7.20
C LEU A 118 4.53 3.01 -7.23
N ALA A 119 4.02 1.78 -7.29
CA ALA A 119 4.85 0.58 -7.36
C ALA A 119 5.73 0.56 -8.61
N GLY A 120 5.18 0.93 -9.77
CA GLY A 120 5.92 1.05 -11.03
C GLY A 120 7.04 2.09 -10.95
N LEU A 121 6.72 3.29 -10.47
CA LEU A 121 7.69 4.39 -10.29
C LEU A 121 8.77 4.02 -9.26
N SER A 122 8.39 3.37 -8.15
CA SER A 122 9.32 2.92 -7.11
C SER A 122 10.30 1.87 -7.64
N VAL A 123 9.85 0.94 -8.48
CA VAL A 123 10.73 -0.04 -9.13
C VAL A 123 11.75 0.67 -10.04
N ILE A 124 11.31 1.66 -10.81
CA ILE A 124 12.19 2.46 -11.69
C ILE A 124 13.21 3.22 -10.85
N PHE A 125 12.76 3.92 -9.81
CA PHE A 125 13.62 4.69 -8.92
C PHE A 125 14.68 3.81 -8.22
N ILE A 126 14.26 2.68 -7.67
CA ILE A 126 15.19 1.73 -7.04
C ILE A 126 16.14 1.10 -8.08
N ALA A 127 15.69 0.86 -9.31
CA ALA A 127 16.58 0.38 -10.37
C ALA A 127 17.71 1.38 -10.66
N LEU A 128 17.41 2.68 -10.68
CA LEU A 128 18.40 3.76 -10.82
C LEU A 128 19.37 3.77 -9.62
N LEU A 129 18.85 3.69 -8.39
CA LEU A 129 19.71 3.61 -7.20
C LEU A 129 20.68 2.43 -7.24
N LYS A 130 20.26 1.29 -7.78
CA LYS A 130 21.10 0.08 -7.88
C LYS A 130 22.29 0.23 -8.83
N VAL A 131 22.29 1.23 -9.71
CA VAL A 131 23.44 1.54 -10.57
C VAL A 131 24.65 1.97 -9.74
N LEU A 132 24.43 2.63 -8.60
CA LEU A 132 25.49 3.13 -7.71
C LEU A 132 26.32 2.00 -7.08
N LYS A 133 25.75 0.81 -6.93
CA LYS A 133 26.33 -0.36 -6.24
C LYS A 133 26.74 -0.04 -4.79
N LYS A 134 27.92 0.55 -4.56
CA LYS A 134 28.40 0.95 -3.23
C LYS A 134 27.70 2.24 -2.81
N GLY A 135 27.35 2.36 -1.53
CA GLY A 135 26.68 3.55 -0.99
C GLY A 135 25.19 3.69 -1.33
N GLN A 136 24.61 2.81 -2.17
CA GLN A 136 23.19 2.88 -2.56
C GLN A 136 22.21 2.93 -1.38
N ALA A 137 22.52 2.24 -0.27
CA ALA A 137 21.69 2.27 0.94
C ALA A 137 21.75 3.63 1.66
N TRP A 138 22.91 4.29 1.67
CA TRP A 138 23.04 5.63 2.24
C TRP A 138 22.33 6.68 1.40
N VAL A 139 22.45 6.59 0.07
CA VAL A 139 21.72 7.47 -0.85
C VAL A 139 20.21 7.25 -0.72
N ALA A 140 19.75 6.00 -0.64
CA ALA A 140 18.35 5.70 -0.35
C ALA A 140 17.88 6.27 0.99
N LEU A 141 18.72 6.22 2.04
CA LEU A 141 18.42 6.83 3.34
C LEU A 141 18.25 8.34 3.24
N ILE A 142 19.13 9.03 2.50
CA ILE A 142 19.00 10.46 2.24
C ILE A 142 17.67 10.76 1.52
N PHE A 143 17.32 9.98 0.49
CA PHE A 143 16.04 10.15 -0.20
C PHE A 143 14.82 9.91 0.69
N ILE A 144 14.87 8.99 1.64
CA ILE A 144 13.79 8.82 2.63
C ILE A 144 13.56 10.13 3.39
N PHE A 145 14.63 10.72 3.95
CA PHE A 145 14.52 11.98 4.69
C PHE A 145 14.11 13.15 3.79
N LEU A 146 14.63 13.23 2.56
CA LEU A 146 14.25 14.27 1.60
C LEU A 146 12.77 14.16 1.20
N VAL A 147 12.30 12.98 0.83
CA VAL A 147 10.90 12.77 0.44
C VAL A 147 9.98 13.14 1.59
N LEU A 148 10.23 12.60 2.79
CA LEU A 148 9.36 12.87 3.94
C LEU A 148 9.44 14.33 4.41
N GLY A 149 10.64 14.91 4.46
CA GLY A 149 10.87 16.27 4.94
C GLY A 149 10.34 17.34 3.99
N LEU A 150 10.40 17.10 2.67
CA LEU A 150 9.94 18.04 1.65
C LEU A 150 8.48 17.82 1.23
N THR A 151 7.79 16.78 1.71
CA THR A 151 6.42 16.46 1.25
C THR A 151 5.46 17.64 1.42
N GLY A 152 5.48 18.37 2.55
CA GLY A 152 4.60 19.53 2.75
C GLY A 152 4.83 20.63 1.71
N PHE A 153 6.09 20.98 1.47
CA PHE A 153 6.49 21.96 0.46
C PHE A 153 6.15 21.52 -0.96
N MET A 154 6.42 20.26 -1.30
CA MET A 154 6.10 19.71 -2.62
C MET A 154 4.59 19.65 -2.86
N ASN A 155 3.80 19.36 -1.82
CA ASN A 155 2.35 19.36 -1.91
C ASN A 155 1.79 20.76 -2.18
N GLU A 156 2.39 21.80 -1.60
CA GLU A 156 1.98 23.19 -1.86
C GLU A 156 2.38 23.65 -3.27
N ILE A 157 3.64 23.46 -3.66
CA ILE A 157 4.14 23.93 -4.96
C ILE A 157 3.51 23.20 -6.14
N LEU A 158 3.28 21.90 -6.02
CA LEU A 158 2.73 21.10 -7.12
C LEU A 158 1.21 21.09 -7.16
N MET A 159 0.52 21.68 -6.17
CA MET A 159 -0.92 21.88 -6.20
C MET A 159 -1.25 23.15 -7.00
N VAL A 160 -1.29 23.01 -8.32
CA VAL A 160 -1.63 24.11 -9.23
C VAL A 160 -3.13 24.21 -9.49
N THR A 161 -3.60 25.41 -9.85
CA THR A 161 -5.01 25.67 -10.19
C THR A 161 -5.37 25.17 -11.58
N GLU A 162 -4.41 25.15 -12.50
CA GLU A 162 -4.61 24.59 -13.84
C GLU A 162 -4.72 23.07 -13.78
N ARG A 163 -5.53 22.52 -14.70
CA ARG A 163 -5.71 21.08 -14.80
C ARG A 163 -4.40 20.41 -15.22
N ASN A 164 -3.90 19.50 -14.38
CA ASN A 164 -2.66 18.78 -14.62
C ASN A 164 -2.82 17.28 -14.33
N TYR A 165 -2.34 16.43 -15.25
CA TYR A 165 -2.43 14.97 -15.13
C TYR A 165 -1.09 14.28 -14.83
N ILE A 166 -0.01 15.05 -14.65
CA ILE A 166 1.34 14.54 -14.43
C ILE A 166 1.81 14.83 -13.01
N LEU A 167 1.65 16.07 -12.54
CA LEU A 167 2.04 16.50 -11.20
C LEU A 167 1.45 15.64 -10.07
N PRO A 168 0.19 15.16 -10.15
CA PRO A 168 -0.40 14.32 -9.11
C PRO A 168 0.34 12.98 -8.88
N PHE A 169 1.12 12.49 -9.86
CA PHE A 169 1.98 11.32 -9.66
C PHE A 169 3.19 11.63 -8.78
N ILE A 170 3.57 12.90 -8.67
CA ILE A 170 4.74 13.37 -7.92
C ILE A 170 4.32 13.80 -6.51
N ALA A 171 3.46 14.82 -6.41
CA ALA A 171 2.97 15.37 -5.14
C ALA A 171 1.69 16.20 -5.39
N GLY A 172 1.26 16.96 -4.39
CA GLY A 172 0.07 17.82 -4.46
C GLY A 172 -1.13 17.13 -3.84
N THR A 173 -2.03 17.91 -3.24
CA THR A 173 -3.20 17.41 -2.51
C THR A 173 -4.41 17.13 -3.41
N TYR A 174 -4.16 16.60 -4.61
CA TYR A 174 -5.21 16.25 -5.57
C TYR A 174 -6.11 15.14 -5.02
N SER A 175 -7.43 15.32 -5.13
CA SER A 175 -8.44 14.39 -4.58
C SER A 175 -8.37 12.99 -5.20
N TRP A 176 -7.86 12.89 -6.43
CA TRP A 176 -7.69 11.64 -7.17
C TRP A 176 -6.27 11.07 -7.09
N ALA A 177 -5.39 11.65 -6.26
CA ALA A 177 -4.04 11.16 -6.04
C ALA A 177 -3.90 10.47 -4.68
N TYR A 178 -4.09 9.16 -4.65
CA TYR A 178 -4.03 8.38 -3.41
C TYR A 178 -2.58 8.04 -3.01
N PHE A 179 -1.74 7.71 -4.00
CA PHE A 179 -0.37 7.24 -3.78
C PHE A 179 0.67 8.02 -4.61
N PRO A 180 0.76 9.36 -4.47
CA PRO A 180 1.84 10.15 -5.08
C PRO A 180 3.23 9.73 -4.58
N LEU A 181 4.30 10.07 -5.31
CA LEU A 181 5.68 9.79 -4.89
C LEU A 181 6.04 10.43 -3.54
N PHE A 182 5.59 11.66 -3.29
CA PHE A 182 5.70 12.32 -1.99
C PHE A 182 4.38 12.14 -1.25
N PRO A 183 4.33 11.49 -0.08
CA PRO A 183 5.45 10.95 0.72
C PRO A 183 5.82 9.48 0.41
N TRP A 184 5.00 8.77 -0.40
CA TRP A 184 4.96 7.31 -0.35
C TRP A 184 6.20 6.58 -0.85
N LEU A 185 7.05 7.20 -1.67
CA LEU A 185 8.33 6.63 -2.12
C LEU A 185 9.26 6.28 -0.94
N ALA A 186 9.09 6.94 0.21
CA ALA A 186 9.85 6.63 1.41
C ALA A 186 9.68 5.17 1.86
N TYR A 187 8.48 4.59 1.77
CA TYR A 187 8.22 3.24 2.28
C TYR A 187 8.95 2.14 1.48
N PRO A 188 8.93 2.11 0.14
CA PRO A 188 9.79 1.21 -0.63
C PRO A 188 11.28 1.42 -0.37
N LEU A 189 11.72 2.67 -0.19
CA LEU A 189 13.12 2.95 0.12
C LEU A 189 13.52 2.43 1.50
N ILE A 190 12.66 2.50 2.52
CA ILE A 190 12.90 1.90 3.84
C ILE A 190 13.15 0.39 3.70
N GLY A 191 12.32 -0.30 2.91
CA GLY A 191 12.52 -1.72 2.62
C GLY A 191 13.82 -2.01 1.89
N PHE A 192 14.19 -1.14 0.94
CA PHE A 192 15.45 -1.23 0.22
C PHE A 192 16.67 -1.06 1.14
N VAL A 193 16.64 -0.07 2.05
CA VAL A 193 17.68 0.16 3.06
C VAL A 193 17.76 -1.03 4.01
N PHE A 194 16.62 -1.50 4.51
CA PHE A 194 16.55 -2.64 5.42
C PHE A 194 17.22 -3.88 4.83
N PHE A 195 17.03 -4.19 3.54
CA PHE A 195 17.72 -5.33 2.90
C PHE A 195 19.25 -5.26 3.01
N HIS A 196 19.84 -4.07 2.83
CA HIS A 196 21.30 -3.91 2.84
C HIS A 196 21.90 -4.00 4.24
N TRP A 197 21.10 -3.68 5.26
CA TRP A 197 21.54 -3.66 6.66
C TRP A 197 20.88 -4.76 7.50
N GLU A 198 20.11 -5.66 6.89
CA GLU A 198 19.34 -6.71 7.57
C GLU A 198 20.21 -7.48 8.54
N GLU A 199 21.35 -7.99 8.09
CA GLU A 199 22.27 -8.77 8.94
C GLU A 199 22.77 -7.97 10.15
N LYS A 200 23.20 -6.72 9.93
CA LYS A 200 23.71 -5.85 11.00
C LYS A 200 22.62 -5.49 12.01
N ILE A 201 21.43 -5.18 11.52
CA ILE A 201 20.25 -4.88 12.35
C ILE A 201 19.89 -6.12 13.17
N MET A 202 19.75 -7.28 12.53
CA MET A 202 19.39 -8.53 13.22
C MET A 202 20.46 -8.96 14.23
N LEU A 203 21.74 -8.78 13.92
CA LEU A 203 22.85 -9.02 14.84
C LEU A 203 22.77 -8.09 16.06
N PHE A 204 22.52 -6.80 15.86
CA PHE A 204 22.32 -5.83 16.93
C PHE A 204 21.15 -6.25 17.83
N PHE A 205 19.99 -6.57 17.26
CA PHE A 205 18.81 -7.02 18.01
C PHE A 205 19.05 -8.33 18.80
N THR A 206 19.94 -9.20 18.30
CA THR A 206 20.25 -10.48 18.96
C THR A 206 21.28 -10.32 20.07
N LYS A 207 22.32 -9.50 19.85
CA LYS A 207 23.41 -9.28 20.81
C LYS A 207 23.06 -8.27 21.90
N GLN A 208 22.38 -7.18 21.54
CA GLN A 208 22.08 -6.05 22.43
C GLN A 208 20.61 -6.09 22.89
N LYS A 209 20.18 -7.19 23.52
CA LYS A 209 18.76 -7.43 23.85
C LYS A 209 18.15 -6.35 24.74
N ILE A 210 18.89 -5.88 25.77
CA ILE A 210 18.41 -4.85 26.70
C ILE A 210 18.22 -3.53 25.95
N VAL A 211 19.25 -3.06 25.24
CA VAL A 211 19.20 -1.82 24.45
C VAL A 211 18.09 -1.89 23.39
N SER A 212 17.95 -3.03 22.71
CA SER A 212 16.89 -3.26 21.73
C SER A 212 15.50 -3.22 22.37
N GLY A 213 15.35 -3.78 23.57
CA GLY A 213 14.13 -3.69 24.37
C GLY A 213 13.79 -2.25 24.73
N ILE A 214 14.78 -1.46 25.18
CA ILE A 214 14.62 -0.04 25.48
C ILE A 214 14.21 0.75 24.24
N ILE A 215 14.85 0.52 23.08
CA ILE A 215 14.49 1.17 21.81
C ILE A 215 13.04 0.84 21.42
N LEU A 216 12.66 -0.44 21.46
CA LEU A 216 11.29 -0.86 21.11
C LEU A 216 10.26 -0.29 22.10
N ALA A 217 10.58 -0.27 23.39
CA ALA A 217 9.73 0.35 24.41
C ALA A 217 9.58 1.86 24.16
N GLY A 218 10.67 2.57 23.84
CA GLY A 218 10.65 3.98 23.47
C GLY A 218 9.79 4.26 22.24
N ILE A 219 9.92 3.45 21.19
CA ILE A 219 9.04 3.51 20.00
C ILE A 219 7.58 3.27 20.41
N GLY A 220 7.33 2.29 21.27
CA GLY A 220 6.00 2.00 21.83
C GLY A 220 5.40 3.19 22.57
N VAL A 221 6.17 3.81 23.46
CA VAL A 221 5.76 5.02 24.18
C VAL A 221 5.46 6.16 23.22
N LEU A 222 6.28 6.41 22.20
CA LEU A 222 6.01 7.45 21.20
C LEU A 222 4.72 7.16 20.42
N VAL A 223 4.54 5.94 19.92
CA VAL A 223 3.33 5.56 19.18
C VAL A 223 2.07 5.74 20.05
N ILE A 224 2.14 5.31 21.31
CA ILE A 224 1.03 5.45 22.27
C ILE A 224 0.81 6.92 22.62
N SER A 225 1.84 7.73 22.90
CA SER A 225 1.67 9.13 23.25
C SER A 225 0.98 9.94 22.15
N PHE A 226 1.24 9.61 20.89
CA PHE A 226 0.67 10.30 19.73
C PHE A 226 -0.55 9.59 19.11
N TYR A 227 -1.14 8.59 19.78
CA TYR A 227 -2.20 7.76 19.20
C TYR A 227 -3.43 8.55 18.74
N LYS A 228 -3.90 9.52 19.53
CA LYS A 228 -5.10 10.31 19.20
C LYS A 228 -4.91 11.08 17.89
N TRP A 229 -3.75 11.73 17.76
CA TRP A 229 -3.40 12.48 16.57
C TRP A 229 -3.20 11.55 15.37
N GLY A 230 -2.43 10.47 15.52
CA GLY A 230 -2.18 9.53 14.45
C GLY A 230 -3.47 8.83 13.94
N ILE A 231 -4.37 8.44 14.84
CA ILE A 231 -5.67 7.88 14.45
C ILE A 231 -6.52 8.94 13.73
N SER A 232 -6.59 10.16 14.26
CA SER A 232 -7.32 11.28 13.64
C SER A 232 -6.84 11.57 12.21
N THR A 233 -5.52 11.59 11.99
CA THR A 233 -4.95 11.74 10.65
C THR A 233 -5.24 10.53 9.76
N THR A 234 -5.21 9.32 10.30
CA THR A 234 -5.47 8.09 9.54
C THR A 234 -6.88 8.02 9.00
N ILE A 235 -7.88 8.42 9.79
CA ILE A 235 -9.29 8.37 9.40
C ILE A 235 -9.69 9.56 8.51
N ASN A 236 -8.87 10.61 8.48
CA ASN A 236 -8.99 11.70 7.52
C ASN A 236 -8.25 11.34 6.23
N LEU A 237 -8.96 10.75 5.26
CA LEU A 237 -8.35 10.21 4.04
C LEU A 237 -7.49 11.22 3.26
N PRO A 238 -7.91 12.48 3.02
CA PRO A 238 -7.02 13.46 2.39
C PRO A 238 -5.71 13.66 3.16
N ALA A 239 -5.77 13.78 4.49
CA ALA A 239 -4.58 13.93 5.32
C ALA A 239 -3.73 12.65 5.36
N TYR A 240 -4.34 11.47 5.27
CA TYR A 240 -3.66 10.18 5.20
C TYR A 240 -2.94 9.98 3.87
N TYR A 241 -3.57 10.26 2.74
CA TYR A 241 -2.96 10.05 1.42
C TYR A 241 -1.86 11.08 1.13
N HIS A 242 -2.00 12.31 1.65
CA HIS A 242 -1.06 13.43 1.46
C HIS A 242 -0.28 13.77 2.73
N HIS A 243 -0.01 12.77 3.54
CA HIS A 243 0.56 12.93 4.87
C HIS A 243 1.99 13.50 4.86
N THR A 244 2.42 14.05 6.00
CA THR A 244 3.73 14.71 6.13
C THR A 244 4.72 13.90 6.97
N PHE A 245 5.91 14.46 7.19
CA PHE A 245 7.02 13.85 7.93
C PHE A 245 6.59 13.23 9.27
N TRP A 246 5.89 13.99 10.11
CA TRP A 246 5.54 13.53 11.46
C TRP A 246 4.63 12.31 11.42
N PHE A 247 3.67 12.28 10.49
CA PHE A 247 2.74 11.17 10.41
C PHE A 247 3.46 9.93 9.88
N SER A 248 4.33 10.12 8.89
CA SER A 248 5.21 9.07 8.38
C SER A 248 6.05 8.45 9.50
N PHE A 249 6.63 9.28 10.38
CA PHE A 249 7.44 8.82 11.50
C PHE A 249 6.63 7.97 12.49
N TRP A 250 5.41 8.42 12.83
CA TRP A 250 4.48 7.65 13.66
C TRP A 250 4.08 6.32 13.02
N VAL A 251 3.76 6.32 11.71
CA VAL A 251 3.45 5.12 10.93
C VAL A 251 4.64 4.14 10.89
N ILE A 252 5.87 4.63 10.71
CA ILE A 252 7.08 3.79 10.75
C ILE A 252 7.23 3.12 12.12
N GLY A 253 6.95 3.86 13.20
CA GLY A 253 6.90 3.30 14.56
C GLY A 253 5.90 2.15 14.67
N ILE A 254 4.68 2.34 14.17
CA ILE A 254 3.65 1.28 14.11
C ILE A 254 4.17 0.08 13.33
N VAL A 255 4.73 0.28 12.14
CA VAL A 255 5.24 -0.80 11.30
C VAL A 255 6.34 -1.59 12.02
N VAL A 256 7.28 -0.93 12.69
CA VAL A 256 8.34 -1.61 13.45
C VAL A 256 7.75 -2.49 14.54
N LEU A 257 6.86 -1.94 15.38
CA LEU A 257 6.21 -2.68 16.46
C LEU A 257 5.38 -3.85 15.92
N TRP A 258 4.66 -3.61 14.83
CA TRP A 258 3.80 -4.59 14.19
C TRP A 258 4.58 -5.72 13.53
N VAL A 259 5.68 -5.43 12.84
CA VAL A 259 6.58 -6.46 12.27
C VAL A 259 7.20 -7.31 13.38
N VAL A 260 7.59 -6.70 14.50
CA VAL A 260 8.10 -7.43 15.67
C VAL A 260 7.01 -8.33 16.23
N LEU A 261 5.78 -7.81 16.44
CA LEU A 261 4.63 -8.59 16.91
C LEU A 261 4.32 -9.75 15.97
N LEU A 262 4.20 -9.49 14.67
CA LEU A 262 3.94 -10.52 13.66
C LEU A 262 5.06 -11.54 13.60
N ARG A 263 6.33 -11.16 13.79
CA ARG A 263 7.43 -12.14 13.88
C ARG A 263 7.22 -13.13 15.04
N PHE A 264 6.63 -12.71 16.16
CA PHE A 264 6.31 -13.60 17.27
C PHE A 264 5.06 -14.45 16.99
N LEU A 265 3.99 -13.84 16.48
CA LEU A 265 2.74 -14.54 16.15
C LEU A 265 2.95 -15.59 15.04
N LEU A 266 3.68 -15.21 13.99
CA LEU A 266 3.92 -16.02 12.80
C LEU A 266 4.96 -17.12 12.99
N LYS A 267 5.62 -17.22 14.16
CA LYS A 267 6.39 -18.42 14.51
C LYS A 267 5.48 -19.62 14.79
N LYS A 268 4.24 -19.38 15.22
CA LYS A 268 3.28 -20.42 15.62
C LYS A 268 2.25 -20.74 14.53
N ILE A 269 2.03 -19.82 13.58
CA ILE A 269 1.05 -19.95 12.50
C ILE A 269 1.56 -20.66 11.21
N PRO A 270 2.87 -20.86 10.92
CA PRO A 270 3.27 -21.17 9.57
C PRO A 270 2.90 -22.59 9.14
N ASN A 271 2.53 -23.49 10.04
CA ASN A 271 2.16 -24.87 9.71
C ASN A 271 0.65 -25.12 9.93
N THR A 272 -0.18 -24.09 9.80
CA THR A 272 -1.65 -24.20 9.89
C THR A 272 -2.31 -23.87 8.55
N TYR A 273 -3.54 -24.34 8.34
CA TYR A 273 -4.35 -24.00 7.16
C TYR A 273 -4.51 -22.48 6.96
N ILE A 274 -4.66 -21.73 8.07
CA ILE A 274 -4.72 -20.26 8.04
C ILE A 274 -3.39 -19.68 7.55
N GLY A 275 -2.26 -20.20 8.03
CA GLY A 275 -0.93 -19.78 7.59
C GLY A 275 -0.68 -20.07 6.11
N ASP A 276 -1.12 -21.23 5.61
CA ASP A 276 -1.06 -21.58 4.20
C ASP A 276 -1.92 -20.65 3.34
N PHE A 277 -3.15 -20.39 3.77
CA PHE A 277 -4.05 -19.47 3.07
C PHE A 277 -3.50 -18.04 3.01
N LEU A 278 -2.97 -17.51 4.10
CA LEU A 278 -2.35 -16.19 4.13
C LEU A 278 -1.11 -16.11 3.23
N ARG A 279 -0.26 -17.15 3.21
CA ARG A 279 0.85 -17.20 2.26
C ARG A 279 0.38 -17.23 0.81
N TRP A 280 -0.69 -17.95 0.54
CA TRP A 280 -1.31 -18.02 -0.77
C TRP A 280 -1.86 -16.65 -1.21
N LEU A 281 -2.53 -15.91 -0.31
CA LEU A 281 -2.94 -14.53 -0.56
C LEU A 281 -1.73 -13.63 -0.86
N GLY A 282 -0.72 -13.66 -0.01
CA GLY A 282 0.49 -12.85 -0.20
C GLY A 282 1.28 -13.22 -1.47
N LYS A 283 1.17 -14.47 -1.93
CA LYS A 283 1.73 -14.92 -3.21
C LYS A 283 1.03 -14.30 -4.41
N ASN A 284 -0.29 -14.22 -4.34
CA ASN A 284 -1.15 -13.83 -5.44
C ASN A 284 -1.67 -12.39 -5.30
N ILE A 285 -1.13 -11.61 -4.37
CA ILE A 285 -1.57 -10.26 -4.00
C ILE A 285 -1.89 -9.34 -5.19
N THR A 286 -1.02 -9.26 -6.20
CA THR A 286 -1.26 -8.39 -7.36
C THR A 286 -2.47 -8.85 -8.18
N LEU A 287 -2.62 -10.15 -8.40
CA LEU A 287 -3.77 -10.71 -9.11
C LEU A 287 -5.05 -10.53 -8.29
N PHE A 288 -4.98 -10.84 -7.00
CA PHE A 288 -6.08 -10.66 -6.06
C PHE A 288 -6.57 -9.21 -6.04
N TYR A 289 -5.64 -8.26 -5.91
CA TYR A 289 -5.91 -6.83 -5.90
C TYR A 289 -6.58 -6.35 -7.19
N VAL A 290 -6.07 -6.78 -8.35
CA VAL A 290 -6.67 -6.44 -9.66
C VAL A 290 -8.11 -6.96 -9.75
N ILE A 291 -8.35 -8.24 -9.43
CA ILE A 291 -9.72 -8.80 -9.46
C ILE A 291 -10.64 -8.04 -8.51
N GLN A 292 -10.18 -7.83 -7.27
CA GLN A 292 -10.95 -7.15 -6.24
C GLN A 292 -11.40 -5.77 -6.72
N TRP A 293 -10.47 -4.97 -7.26
CA TRP A 293 -10.78 -3.62 -7.73
C TRP A 293 -11.69 -3.60 -8.95
N LEU A 294 -11.53 -4.52 -9.88
CA LEU A 294 -12.46 -4.66 -11.01
C LEU A 294 -13.89 -4.92 -10.54
N ILE A 295 -14.07 -5.69 -9.47
CA ILE A 295 -15.39 -5.95 -8.88
C ILE A 295 -15.88 -4.70 -8.12
N ILE A 296 -15.10 -4.20 -7.16
CA ILE A 296 -15.51 -3.11 -6.27
C ILE A 296 -15.77 -1.82 -7.05
N GLY A 297 -14.86 -1.39 -7.92
CA GLY A 297 -14.98 -0.12 -8.64
C GLY A 297 -16.22 -0.05 -9.54
N ASN A 298 -16.53 -1.15 -10.23
CA ASN A 298 -17.68 -1.20 -11.13
C ASN A 298 -19.02 -1.26 -10.38
N ILE A 299 -19.07 -1.93 -9.21
CA ILE A 299 -20.25 -1.91 -8.33
C ILE A 299 -20.40 -0.55 -7.65
N ALA A 300 -19.29 0.08 -7.24
CA ALA A 300 -19.27 1.39 -6.58
C ALA A 300 -19.92 2.47 -7.44
N THR A 301 -19.85 2.37 -8.78
CA THR A 301 -20.53 3.31 -9.68
C THR A 301 -22.02 3.44 -9.37
N THR A 302 -22.68 2.39 -8.87
CA THR A 302 -24.10 2.41 -8.51
C THR A 302 -24.33 2.57 -7.01
N LEU A 303 -23.43 2.05 -6.18
CA LEU A 303 -23.63 1.95 -4.73
C LEU A 303 -22.82 2.95 -3.90
N TYR A 304 -22.14 3.91 -4.54
CA TYR A 304 -21.18 4.80 -3.88
C TYR A 304 -21.73 5.41 -2.58
N GLN A 305 -21.19 4.98 -1.44
CA GLN A 305 -21.56 5.44 -0.09
C GLN A 305 -23.07 5.44 0.22
N THR A 306 -23.79 4.43 -0.26
CA THR A 306 -25.25 4.29 -0.06
C THR A 306 -25.64 3.20 0.94
N GLN A 307 -24.70 2.30 1.27
CA GLN A 307 -24.99 1.09 2.01
C GLN A 307 -24.84 1.31 3.51
N SER A 308 -25.80 0.84 4.30
CA SER A 308 -25.68 0.90 5.76
C SER A 308 -24.58 -0.02 6.27
N ILE A 309 -24.00 0.31 7.42
CA ILE A 309 -22.96 -0.52 8.05
C ILE A 309 -23.41 -1.96 8.35
N ASN A 310 -24.71 -2.18 8.57
CA ASN A 310 -25.26 -3.51 8.79
C ASN A 310 -25.06 -4.43 7.57
N SER A 311 -24.97 -3.86 6.38
CA SER A 311 -24.77 -4.59 5.13
C SER A 311 -23.30 -4.93 4.87
N TYR A 312 -22.37 -4.37 5.66
CA TYR A 312 -20.93 -4.49 5.47
C TYR A 312 -20.46 -5.96 5.39
N TRP A 313 -20.96 -6.82 6.27
CA TRP A 313 -20.52 -8.22 6.33
C TRP A 313 -20.90 -9.02 5.09
N TYR A 314 -22.05 -8.72 4.48
CA TYR A 314 -22.47 -9.34 3.23
C TYR A 314 -21.60 -8.89 2.06
N TRP A 315 -21.30 -7.59 1.98
CA TRP A 315 -20.40 -7.04 0.97
C TRP A 315 -18.99 -7.61 1.10
N PHE A 316 -18.43 -7.59 2.32
CA PHE A 316 -17.10 -8.15 2.60
C PHE A 316 -17.04 -9.64 2.30
N GLY A 317 -17.95 -10.43 2.86
CA GLY A 317 -17.99 -11.87 2.63
C GLY A 317 -18.14 -12.21 1.14
N GLY A 318 -19.11 -11.62 0.45
CA GLY A 318 -19.38 -11.86 -0.96
C GLY A 318 -18.21 -11.51 -1.86
N ILE A 319 -17.70 -10.27 -1.76
CA ILE A 319 -16.58 -9.82 -2.59
C ILE A 319 -15.31 -10.61 -2.28
N PHE A 320 -15.00 -10.86 -1.01
CA PHE A 320 -13.80 -11.59 -0.63
C PHE A 320 -13.84 -13.03 -1.15
N MET A 321 -14.97 -13.75 -0.98
CA MET A 321 -15.13 -15.11 -1.50
C MET A 321 -15.00 -15.19 -3.02
N VAL A 322 -15.67 -14.30 -3.76
CA VAL A 322 -15.58 -14.25 -5.22
C VAL A 322 -14.16 -13.93 -5.66
N THR A 323 -13.50 -12.98 -5.01
CA THR A 323 -12.11 -12.61 -5.33
C THR A 323 -11.15 -13.78 -5.08
N VAL A 324 -11.30 -14.49 -3.96
CA VAL A 324 -10.52 -15.70 -3.66
C VAL A 324 -10.74 -16.77 -4.74
N LEU A 325 -12.00 -17.06 -5.08
CA LEU A 325 -12.35 -18.07 -6.09
C LEU A 325 -11.74 -17.75 -7.46
N LEU A 326 -11.93 -16.52 -7.94
CA LEU A 326 -11.40 -16.08 -9.23
C LEU A 326 -9.86 -16.07 -9.25
N THR A 327 -9.23 -15.64 -8.15
CA THR A 327 -7.77 -15.67 -8.01
C THR A 327 -7.24 -17.10 -8.07
N TRP A 328 -7.92 -18.04 -7.41
CA TRP A 328 -7.55 -19.45 -7.43
C TRP A 328 -7.74 -20.09 -8.80
N LEU A 329 -8.85 -19.80 -9.49
CA LEU A 329 -9.08 -20.26 -10.87
C LEU A 329 -8.02 -19.73 -11.82
N LEU A 330 -7.72 -18.43 -11.78
CA LEU A 330 -6.74 -17.81 -12.68
C LEU A 330 -5.31 -18.24 -12.36
N GLU A 331 -4.96 -18.50 -11.09
CA GLU A 331 -3.63 -19.03 -10.75
C GLU A 331 -3.37 -20.41 -11.39
N LYS A 332 -4.40 -21.23 -11.59
CA LYS A 332 -4.29 -22.53 -12.27
C LYS A 332 -4.06 -22.40 -13.78
N THR A 333 -4.21 -21.20 -14.34
CA THR A 333 -3.92 -20.94 -15.75
C THR A 333 -2.46 -20.51 -15.94
N ASN A 334 -2.02 -20.38 -17.19
CA ASN A 334 -0.70 -19.84 -17.51
C ASN A 334 -0.61 -18.30 -17.41
N VAL A 335 -1.69 -17.61 -17.02
CA VAL A 335 -1.72 -16.15 -16.93
C VAL A 335 -0.93 -15.67 -15.71
N LYS A 336 0.13 -14.89 -15.95
CA LYS A 336 0.93 -14.25 -14.90
C LYS A 336 0.84 -12.73 -15.01
N ILE A 337 0.02 -12.13 -14.15
CA ILE A 337 0.01 -10.68 -13.96
C ILE A 337 1.34 -10.28 -13.29
N ALA A 338 2.05 -9.33 -13.90
CA ALA A 338 3.42 -8.86 -13.59
C ALA A 338 4.06 -9.36 -12.28
N ARG A 339 4.84 -10.46 -12.36
CA ARG A 339 5.66 -10.98 -11.25
C ARG A 339 7.06 -10.37 -11.17
#